data_AF-A0A4Q5RJR5-F1
#
_entry.id   AF-A0A4Q5RJR5-F1
#
_cell.length_a   1.000
_cell.length_b   1.000
_cell.length_c   1.000
_cell.angle_alpha   90.00
_cell.angle_beta   90.00
_cell.angle_gamma   90.00
#
_symmetry.space_group_name_H-M   'P 1'
#
loop_
_entity.id
_entity.type
_entity.pdbx_description
1 polymer ?
#
loop_
_entity_poly.entity_id
_entity_poly.type
_entity_poly.pdbx_seq_one_letter_code
_entity_poly.pdbx_strand_id
1 'polypeptide(L)'
;RDLDNVKRSQNALIRDINVKSNHRTNLDPGNFGGTGFAVNTSGDIITNYHVIDGADSVYVQNSNGESYKATTIYTNKDYDLAVLHITDSTFKHLSAVPYAFKKSKGNLGEAVFTMGYPKDSVVVGMGYLSSFTGFENDSLAYQVAVPVNQGNSGSPLIDSYGNIIGIIKGKQEQVDGAAFATKSTYLVKALQEVPADSSGKKMIFSSKNSLSKMNREQQLKKLQNYVFMVKVYN
;
A
#
# COMPACT_ATOMS: atom_id res chain seq x y z
N ARG A 1 -26.90 -46.40 -25.73
CA ARG A 1 -27.23 -44.98 -25.53
C ARG A 1 -27.16 -44.60 -24.04
N ASP A 2 -27.62 -45.44 -23.11
CA ASP A 2 -27.57 -45.12 -21.67
C ASP A 2 -26.18 -45.27 -21.02
N LEU A 3 -25.36 -46.22 -21.47
CA LEU A 3 -23.99 -46.44 -20.95
C LEU A 3 -23.05 -45.25 -21.18
N ASP A 4 -23.23 -44.50 -22.27
CA ASP A 4 -22.42 -43.32 -22.59
C ASP A 4 -22.79 -42.11 -21.73
N ASN A 5 -24.08 -42.02 -21.34
CA ASN A 5 -24.56 -40.97 -20.45
C ASN A 5 -24.07 -41.19 -19.01
N VAL A 6 -23.99 -42.44 -18.55
CA VAL A 6 -23.45 -42.79 -17.22
C VAL A 6 -21.94 -42.53 -17.14
N LYS A 7 -21.18 -42.82 -18.20
CA LYS A 7 -19.74 -42.49 -18.23
C LYS A 7 -19.49 -40.98 -18.24
N ARG A 8 -20.33 -40.20 -18.93
CA ARG A 8 -20.22 -38.73 -18.93
C ARG A 8 -20.57 -38.12 -17.56
N SER A 9 -21.60 -38.63 -16.89
CA SER A 9 -21.99 -38.12 -15.56
C SER A 9 -20.96 -38.47 -14.48
N GLN A 10 -20.36 -39.66 -14.52
CA GLN A 10 -19.27 -40.03 -13.60
C GLN A 10 -18.01 -39.19 -13.83
N ASN A 11 -17.65 -38.93 -15.09
CA ASN A 11 -16.51 -38.07 -15.41
C ASN A 11 -16.73 -36.60 -15.02
N ALA A 12 -17.98 -36.12 -15.07
CA ALA A 12 -18.34 -34.79 -14.59
C ALA A 12 -18.22 -34.70 -13.05
N LEU A 13 -18.71 -35.72 -12.33
CA LEU A 13 -18.59 -35.80 -10.87
C LEU A 13 -17.13 -35.89 -10.40
N ILE A 14 -16.28 -36.65 -11.10
CA ILE A 14 -14.85 -36.76 -10.77
C ILE A 14 -14.13 -35.43 -11.03
N ARG A 15 -14.52 -34.67 -12.06
CA ARG A 15 -14.02 -33.30 -12.26
C ARG A 15 -14.44 -32.36 -11.13
N ASP A 16 -15.71 -32.39 -10.73
CA ASP A 16 -16.20 -31.55 -9.63
C ASP A 16 -15.53 -31.88 -8.28
N ILE A 17 -15.23 -33.17 -8.04
CA ILE A 17 -14.52 -33.62 -6.83
C ILE A 17 -13.04 -33.17 -6.86
N ASN A 18 -12.37 -33.23 -8.02
CA ASN A 18 -11.00 -32.73 -8.16
C ASN A 18 -10.90 -31.20 -8.13
N VAL A 19 -11.95 -30.48 -8.52
CA VAL A 19 -12.06 -29.03 -8.33
C VAL A 19 -12.27 -28.69 -6.85
N LYS A 20 -13.03 -29.52 -6.11
CA LYS A 20 -13.23 -29.34 -4.66
C LYS A 20 -12.04 -29.77 -3.80
N SER A 21 -11.23 -30.75 -4.22
CA SER A 21 -10.06 -31.22 -3.46
C SER A 21 -8.85 -30.29 -3.54
N ASN A 22 -8.83 -29.38 -4.51
CA ASN A 22 -7.84 -28.31 -4.63
C ASN A 22 -8.29 -27.01 -3.93
N HIS A 23 -8.75 -27.11 -2.68
CA HIS A 23 -8.88 -25.95 -1.79
C HIS A 23 -7.51 -25.38 -1.41
N ARG A 24 -6.81 -24.78 -2.39
CA ARG A 24 -6.23 -23.47 -2.14
C ARG A 24 -7.43 -22.55 -2.06
N THR A 25 -7.63 -21.91 -0.92
CA THR A 25 -8.71 -20.95 -0.70
C THR A 25 -8.82 -20.03 -1.90
N ASN A 26 -9.83 -20.24 -2.75
CA ASN A 26 -10.28 -19.25 -3.72
C ASN A 26 -10.90 -18.14 -2.87
N LEU A 27 -10.02 -17.25 -2.38
CA LEU A 27 -10.43 -15.92 -1.97
C LEU A 27 -11.07 -15.31 -3.22
N ASP A 28 -12.34 -14.92 -3.13
CA ASP A 28 -13.08 -14.18 -4.15
C ASP A 28 -12.16 -13.12 -4.75
N PRO A 29 -12.03 -12.90 -6.09
CA PRO A 29 -10.97 -12.01 -6.60
C PRO A 29 -11.13 -10.62 -5.98
N GLY A 30 -10.27 -10.32 -5.00
CA GLY A 30 -10.40 -9.15 -4.14
C GLY A 30 -10.55 -7.92 -5.01
N ASN A 31 -11.69 -7.26 -4.90
CA ASN A 31 -12.00 -6.14 -5.76
C ASN A 31 -11.29 -4.91 -5.21
N PHE A 32 -10.55 -4.22 -6.09
CA PHE A 32 -9.73 -3.03 -5.78
C PHE A 32 -8.46 -3.31 -4.95
N GLY A 33 -7.31 -3.30 -5.62
CA GLY A 33 -6.00 -3.39 -4.98
C GLY A 33 -5.37 -2.01 -4.83
N GLY A 34 -5.20 -1.52 -3.60
CA GLY A 34 -4.39 -0.33 -3.34
C GLY A 34 -2.92 -0.67 -3.14
N THR A 35 -2.16 0.30 -2.68
CA THR A 35 -0.80 0.14 -2.22
C THR A 35 -0.72 0.49 -0.73
N GLY A 36 0.22 -0.09 -0.01
CA GLY A 36 0.62 0.35 1.32
C GLY A 36 2.11 0.18 1.50
N PHE A 37 2.67 0.78 2.54
CA PHE A 37 4.09 0.61 2.85
C PHE A 37 4.36 0.46 4.34
N ALA A 38 5.42 -0.30 4.66
CA ALA A 38 5.75 -0.66 6.03
C ALA A 38 6.33 0.52 6.83
N VAL A 39 5.74 0.80 7.99
CA VAL A 39 6.21 1.88 8.87
C VAL A 39 7.16 1.38 9.96
N ASN A 40 7.19 0.07 10.20
CA ASN A 40 8.11 -0.58 11.12
C ASN A 40 8.51 -1.99 10.65
N THR A 41 9.26 -2.70 11.49
CA THR A 41 9.74 -4.05 11.20
C THR A 41 8.75 -5.16 11.56
N SER A 42 7.73 -4.84 12.35
CA SER A 42 6.78 -5.80 12.93
C SER A 42 5.56 -6.06 12.04
N GLY A 43 5.46 -5.41 10.89
CA GLY A 43 4.38 -5.64 9.93
C GLY A 43 3.25 -4.61 10.01
N ASP A 44 3.51 -3.42 10.56
CA ASP A 44 2.56 -2.31 10.45
C ASP A 44 2.73 -1.63 9.08
N ILE A 45 1.63 -1.52 8.34
CA ILE A 45 1.55 -0.97 6.99
C ILE A 45 0.62 0.23 7.00
N ILE A 46 1.05 1.36 6.46
CA ILE A 46 0.18 2.52 6.22
C ILE A 46 -0.36 2.50 4.79
N THR A 47 -1.64 2.85 4.62
CA THR A 47 -2.32 3.01 3.33
C THR A 47 -3.36 4.14 3.43
N ASN A 48 -4.12 4.40 2.37
CA ASN A 48 -5.25 5.30 2.43
C ASN A 48 -6.47 4.64 3.08
N TYR A 49 -7.31 5.44 3.75
CA TYR A 49 -8.55 4.94 4.34
C TYR A 49 -9.50 4.43 3.27
N HIS A 50 -9.70 5.16 2.18
CA HIS A 50 -10.62 4.76 1.10
C HIS A 50 -10.22 3.45 0.40
N VAL A 51 -8.97 3.00 0.53
CA VAL A 51 -8.52 1.70 0.00
C VAL A 51 -9.16 0.54 0.76
N ILE A 52 -9.41 0.72 2.06
CA ILE A 52 -9.91 -0.33 2.97
C ILE A 52 -11.34 -0.09 3.47
N ASP A 53 -11.99 0.97 2.98
CA ASP A 53 -13.33 1.35 3.42
C ASP A 53 -14.36 0.30 2.97
N GLY A 54 -15.21 -0.13 3.89
CA GLY A 54 -16.22 -1.18 3.64
C GLY A 54 -15.68 -2.60 3.46
N ALA A 55 -14.38 -2.83 3.66
CA ALA A 55 -13.78 -4.16 3.51
C ALA A 55 -14.12 -5.10 4.67
N ASP A 56 -14.61 -6.29 4.36
CA ASP A 56 -14.82 -7.38 5.33
C ASP A 56 -13.49 -8.01 5.76
N SER A 57 -12.53 -8.11 4.82
CA SER A 57 -11.18 -8.57 5.14
C SER A 57 -10.12 -7.89 4.29
N VAL A 58 -8.93 -7.75 4.88
CA VAL A 58 -7.78 -7.08 4.26
C VAL A 58 -6.57 -8.00 4.25
N TYR A 59 -5.91 -8.08 3.11
CA TYR A 59 -4.65 -8.79 2.92
C TYR A 59 -3.61 -7.83 2.35
N VAL A 60 -2.34 -8.08 2.65
CA VAL A 60 -1.21 -7.38 2.03
C VAL A 60 -0.32 -8.38 1.30
N GLN A 61 0.06 -8.06 0.06
CA GLN A 61 0.93 -8.90 -0.76
C GLN A 61 2.27 -8.21 -1.00
N ASN A 62 3.38 -8.91 -0.75
CA ASN A 62 4.72 -8.38 -1.00
C ASN A 62 5.15 -8.56 -2.46
N SER A 63 6.34 -8.06 -2.81
CA SER A 63 6.88 -8.15 -4.16
C SER A 63 7.21 -9.57 -4.64
N ASN A 64 7.22 -10.56 -3.74
CA ASN A 64 7.43 -11.97 -4.07
C ASN A 64 6.09 -12.69 -4.33
N GLY A 65 4.96 -11.98 -4.20
CA GLY A 65 3.61 -12.55 -4.36
C GLY A 65 3.06 -13.21 -3.09
N GLU A 66 3.81 -13.21 -1.99
CA GLU A 66 3.35 -13.76 -0.71
C GLU A 66 2.29 -12.83 -0.12
N SER A 67 1.12 -13.39 0.21
CA SER A 67 -0.02 -12.64 0.76
C SER A 67 -0.21 -12.97 2.23
N TYR A 68 -0.43 -11.94 3.04
CA TYR A 68 -0.56 -12.03 4.49
C TYR A 68 -1.87 -11.39 4.95
N LYS A 69 -2.58 -12.05 5.86
CA LYS A 69 -3.78 -11.46 6.48
C LYS A 69 -3.39 -10.29 7.38
N ALA A 70 -4.10 -9.17 7.22
CA ALA A 70 -3.91 -7.98 8.05
C ALA A 70 -5.23 -7.54 8.70
N THR A 71 -5.11 -6.77 9.78
CA THR A 71 -6.24 -6.15 10.47
C THR A 71 -6.02 -4.65 10.56
N THR A 72 -7.10 -3.88 10.50
CA THR A 72 -7.03 -2.41 10.64
C THR A 72 -6.92 -2.06 12.12
N ILE A 73 -5.82 -1.42 12.53
CA ILE A 73 -5.55 -1.04 13.93
C ILE A 73 -5.78 0.45 14.20
N TYR A 74 -5.86 1.27 13.15
CA TYR A 74 -6.17 2.69 13.25
C TYR A 74 -6.71 3.21 11.92
N THR A 75 -7.64 4.17 11.98
CA THR A 75 -8.13 4.91 10.81
C THR A 75 -8.30 6.38 11.14
N ASN A 76 -8.11 7.22 10.13
CA ASN A 76 -8.43 8.64 10.18
C ASN A 76 -9.00 9.05 8.83
N LYS A 77 -10.31 9.31 8.80
CA LYS A 77 -11.03 9.65 7.56
C LYS A 77 -10.65 11.03 7.04
N ASP A 78 -10.40 11.99 7.94
CA ASP A 78 -10.04 13.37 7.58
C ASP A 78 -8.70 13.44 6.85
N TYR A 79 -7.72 12.64 7.27
CA TYR A 79 -6.43 12.53 6.60
C TYR A 79 -6.42 11.52 5.44
N ASP A 80 -7.50 10.74 5.28
CA ASP A 80 -7.60 9.59 4.40
C ASP A 80 -6.46 8.59 4.63
N LEU A 81 -6.29 8.15 5.89
CA LEU A 81 -5.22 7.23 6.31
C LEU A 81 -5.76 6.04 7.10
N ALA A 82 -5.17 4.87 6.87
CA ALA A 82 -5.37 3.68 7.68
C ALA A 82 -4.01 3.04 8.01
N VAL A 83 -3.93 2.43 9.20
CA VAL A 83 -2.79 1.60 9.60
C VAL A 83 -3.28 0.17 9.78
N LEU A 84 -2.63 -0.74 9.08
CA LEU A 84 -2.90 -2.17 9.07
C LEU A 84 -1.78 -2.87 9.85
N HIS A 85 -2.12 -3.93 10.57
CA HIS A 85 -1.18 -4.83 11.23
C HIS A 85 -1.28 -6.22 10.61
N ILE A 86 -0.15 -6.77 10.16
CA ILE A 86 -0.07 -8.15 9.66
C ILE A 86 -0.22 -9.11 10.83
N THR A 87 -1.31 -9.88 10.84
CA THR A 87 -1.63 -10.88 11.88
C THR A 87 -1.24 -12.31 11.49
N ASP A 88 -0.73 -12.49 10.27
CA ASP A 88 -0.38 -13.80 9.73
C ASP A 88 0.90 -14.36 10.38
N SER A 89 0.82 -15.53 11.01
CA SER A 89 1.95 -16.16 11.70
C SER A 89 3.11 -16.54 10.78
N THR A 90 2.90 -16.60 9.47
CA THR A 90 3.95 -16.89 8.49
C THR A 90 4.80 -15.65 8.15
N PHE A 91 4.33 -14.45 8.50
CA PHE A 91 5.06 -13.22 8.28
C PHE A 91 6.31 -13.15 9.14
N LYS A 92 7.44 -12.86 8.50
CA LYS A 92 8.72 -12.64 9.17
C LYS A 92 8.96 -11.14 9.31
N HIS A 93 9.52 -10.74 10.45
CA HIS A 93 9.91 -9.34 10.66
C HIS A 93 10.78 -8.81 9.51
N LEU A 94 10.49 -7.59 9.08
CA LEU A 94 11.26 -6.92 8.05
C LEU A 94 12.63 -6.50 8.60
N SER A 95 13.59 -6.36 7.70
CA SER A 95 14.82 -5.61 7.98
C SER A 95 14.49 -4.14 8.28
N ALA A 96 15.42 -3.41 8.91
CA ALA A 96 15.22 -2.00 9.25
C ALA A 96 14.66 -1.16 8.08
N VAL A 97 13.58 -0.41 8.34
CA VAL A 97 12.92 0.46 7.35
C VAL A 97 13.92 1.52 6.86
N PRO A 98 14.13 1.66 5.53
CA PRO A 98 15.29 2.37 5.00
C PRO A 98 15.07 3.88 4.82
N TYR A 99 13.86 4.38 5.06
CA TYR A 99 13.46 5.77 4.88
C TYR A 99 13.02 6.42 6.19
N ALA A 100 12.96 7.75 6.17
CA ALA A 100 12.37 8.56 7.23
C ALA A 100 11.26 9.45 6.65
N PHE A 101 10.37 9.93 7.51
CA PHE A 101 9.36 10.92 7.13
C PHE A 101 9.97 12.33 7.15
N LYS A 102 9.80 13.08 6.06
CA LYS A 102 10.22 14.47 5.99
C LYS A 102 9.40 15.29 6.98
N LYS A 103 10.08 16.00 7.88
CA LYS A 103 9.46 16.88 8.89
C LYS A 103 9.23 18.30 8.37
N SER A 104 10.11 18.75 7.47
CA SER A 104 9.96 20.03 6.79
C SER A 104 8.99 19.92 5.62
N LYS A 105 8.47 21.06 5.19
CA LYS A 105 7.69 21.19 3.96
C LYS A 105 8.57 20.79 2.76
N GLY A 106 7.97 20.18 1.74
CA GLY A 106 8.62 19.97 0.45
C GLY A 106 8.84 21.30 -0.28
N ASN A 107 9.62 21.29 -1.36
CA ASN A 107 9.85 22.46 -2.21
C ASN A 107 9.12 22.32 -3.55
N LEU A 108 8.65 23.42 -4.13
CA LEU A 108 8.11 23.40 -5.49
C LEU A 108 9.21 23.00 -6.48
N GLY A 109 8.86 22.17 -7.46
CA GLY A 109 9.81 21.63 -8.43
C GLY A 109 10.75 20.56 -7.87
N GLU A 110 10.65 20.20 -6.59
CA GLU A 110 11.45 19.11 -6.01
C GLU A 110 11.13 17.81 -6.73
N ALA A 111 12.16 17.13 -7.22
CA ALA A 111 12.02 15.87 -7.91
C ALA A 111 11.60 14.77 -6.92
N VAL A 112 10.53 14.08 -7.28
CA VAL A 112 9.89 13.04 -6.48
C VAL A 112 9.70 11.76 -7.28
N PHE A 113 9.50 10.67 -6.56
CA PHE A 113 9.08 9.41 -7.15
C PHE A 113 8.11 8.67 -6.24
N THR A 114 7.39 7.73 -6.83
CA THR A 114 6.48 6.83 -6.14
C THR A 114 6.64 5.41 -6.67
N MET A 115 6.24 4.45 -5.86
CA MET A 115 6.27 3.03 -6.18
C MET A 115 4.99 2.40 -5.66
N GLY A 116 4.26 1.70 -6.51
CA GLY A 116 3.00 1.06 -6.13
C GLY A 116 2.57 -0.07 -7.03
N TYR A 117 1.35 -0.55 -6.81
CA TYR A 117 0.77 -1.71 -7.48
C TYR A 117 -0.53 -1.33 -8.22
N PRO A 118 -0.45 -0.57 -9.34
CA PRO A 118 -1.61 -0.36 -10.20
C PRO A 118 -2.02 -1.61 -11.00
N LYS A 119 -1.25 -2.70 -10.86
CA LYS A 119 -1.44 -4.03 -11.44
C LYS A 119 -0.68 -5.04 -10.58
N ASP A 120 -0.69 -6.32 -10.96
CA ASP A 120 0.01 -7.43 -10.28
C ASP A 120 1.55 -7.37 -10.32
N SER A 121 2.12 -6.20 -10.56
CA SER A 121 3.55 -5.94 -10.47
C SER A 121 3.79 -4.49 -10.06
N VAL A 122 4.93 -4.27 -9.39
CA VAL A 122 5.36 -2.93 -9.02
C VAL A 122 5.51 -2.00 -10.24
N VAL A 123 5.04 -0.76 -10.11
CA VAL A 123 5.22 0.31 -11.10
C VAL A 123 5.83 1.52 -10.39
N VAL A 124 6.82 2.12 -11.04
CA VAL A 124 7.50 3.33 -10.55
C VAL A 124 7.01 4.54 -11.35
N GLY A 125 6.61 5.59 -10.63
CA GLY A 125 6.30 6.90 -11.20
C GLY A 125 7.36 7.92 -10.78
N MET A 126 7.79 8.78 -11.70
CA MET A 126 8.71 9.89 -11.42
C MET A 126 8.07 11.21 -11.83
N GLY A 127 8.43 12.28 -11.13
CA GLY A 127 7.86 13.60 -11.38
C GLY A 127 8.37 14.65 -10.42
N TYR A 128 7.55 15.66 -10.15
CA TYR A 128 7.90 16.77 -9.25
C TYR A 128 6.72 17.24 -8.40
N LEU A 129 7.02 17.87 -7.26
CA LEU A 129 6.03 18.56 -6.44
C LEU A 129 5.60 19.86 -7.14
N SER A 130 4.31 19.99 -7.45
CA SER A 130 3.76 21.07 -8.27
C SER A 130 2.99 22.13 -7.48
N SER A 131 2.38 21.76 -6.35
CA SER A 131 1.73 22.72 -5.44
C SER A 131 1.82 22.26 -3.98
N PHE A 132 1.74 23.24 -3.08
CA PHE A 132 1.69 23.02 -1.64
C PHE A 132 0.30 22.69 -1.10
N THR A 133 -0.72 22.79 -1.93
CA THR A 133 -2.10 22.43 -1.63
C THR A 133 -2.57 21.38 -2.63
N GLY A 134 -3.52 20.55 -2.21
CA GLY A 134 -4.20 19.61 -3.07
C GLY A 134 -5.36 20.24 -3.82
N PHE A 135 -6.28 19.39 -4.27
CA PHE A 135 -7.51 19.80 -4.94
C PHE A 135 -8.32 20.77 -4.06
N GLU A 136 -8.95 21.77 -4.68
CA GLU A 136 -9.75 22.79 -3.97
C GLU A 136 -9.04 23.46 -2.77
N ASN A 137 -7.73 23.68 -2.88
CA ASN A 137 -6.89 24.27 -1.82
C ASN A 137 -6.77 23.41 -0.54
N ASP A 138 -6.96 22.09 -0.64
CA ASP A 138 -6.73 21.16 0.47
C ASP A 138 -5.32 21.35 1.06
N SER A 139 -5.25 21.91 2.27
CA SER A 139 -4.00 22.17 2.98
C SER A 139 -3.33 20.90 3.52
N LEU A 140 -4.04 19.76 3.53
CA LEU A 140 -3.55 18.48 4.01
C LEU A 140 -2.68 17.76 2.96
N ALA A 141 -2.84 18.11 1.69
CA ALA A 141 -2.22 17.44 0.56
C ALA A 141 -1.25 18.32 -0.24
N TYR A 142 -0.33 17.67 -0.94
CA TYR A 142 0.43 18.24 -2.06
C TYR A 142 -0.27 17.90 -3.37
N GLN A 143 -0.09 18.77 -4.37
CA GLN A 143 -0.28 18.39 -5.77
C GLN A 143 1.07 17.99 -6.37
N VAL A 144 1.13 16.87 -7.08
CA VAL A 144 2.33 16.39 -7.75
C VAL A 144 2.06 16.08 -9.21
N ALA A 145 3.03 16.36 -10.06
CA ALA A 145 3.03 15.98 -11.47
C ALA A 145 3.73 14.63 -11.62
N VAL A 146 3.07 13.56 -11.19
CA VAL A 146 3.56 12.17 -11.26
C VAL A 146 2.51 11.32 -11.97
N PRO A 147 2.90 10.44 -12.91
CA PRO A 147 1.95 9.53 -13.53
C PRO A 147 1.45 8.53 -12.48
N VAL A 148 0.19 8.68 -12.07
CA VAL A 148 -0.47 7.71 -11.18
C VAL A 148 -1.74 7.16 -11.83
N ASN A 149 -2.05 5.89 -11.58
CA ASN A 149 -3.29 5.26 -12.03
C ASN A 149 -4.00 4.62 -10.82
N GLN A 150 -5.16 4.03 -11.05
CA GLN A 150 -5.82 3.19 -10.05
C GLN A 150 -4.84 2.17 -9.46
N GLY A 151 -4.89 1.98 -8.14
CA GLY A 151 -3.99 1.11 -7.37
C GLY A 151 -2.71 1.76 -6.85
N ASN A 152 -2.37 2.98 -7.28
CA ASN A 152 -1.33 3.78 -6.63
C ASN A 152 -1.79 4.49 -5.35
N SER A 153 -3.09 4.45 -5.03
CA SER A 153 -3.60 4.95 -3.75
C SER A 153 -2.92 4.20 -2.61
N GLY A 154 -2.26 4.93 -1.72
CA GLY A 154 -1.48 4.41 -0.61
C GLY A 154 0.01 4.21 -0.90
N SER A 155 0.47 4.52 -2.12
CA SER A 155 1.89 4.48 -2.47
C SER A 155 2.69 5.57 -1.76
N PRO A 156 3.93 5.29 -1.30
CA PRO A 156 4.80 6.33 -0.76
C PRO A 156 5.16 7.35 -1.84
N LEU A 157 5.11 8.63 -1.51
CA LEU A 157 5.69 9.73 -2.30
C LEU A 157 7.03 10.13 -1.66
N ILE A 158 8.10 10.05 -2.44
CA ILE A 158 9.47 10.08 -1.93
C ILE A 158 10.28 11.17 -2.63
N ASP A 159 11.04 11.95 -1.87
CA ASP A 159 11.99 12.92 -2.43
C ASP A 159 13.28 12.26 -2.94
N SER A 160 14.12 13.03 -3.63
CA SER A 160 15.37 12.51 -4.20
C SER A 160 16.38 12.01 -3.16
N TYR A 161 16.22 12.39 -1.89
CA TYR A 161 17.06 11.93 -0.78
C TYR A 161 16.49 10.66 -0.12
N GLY A 162 15.35 10.13 -0.58
CA GLY A 162 14.74 8.94 -0.03
C GLY A 162 13.87 9.19 1.20
N ASN A 163 13.47 10.44 1.48
CA ASN A 163 12.50 10.72 2.53
C ASN A 163 11.08 10.54 2.01
N ILE A 164 10.19 9.96 2.82
CA ILE A 164 8.76 9.98 2.57
C ILE A 164 8.25 11.40 2.81
N ILE A 165 7.73 12.04 1.77
CA ILE A 165 7.14 13.39 1.86
C ILE A 165 5.61 13.35 1.85
N GLY A 166 5.01 12.20 1.53
CA GLY A 166 3.58 11.98 1.58
C GLY A 166 3.18 10.58 1.14
N ILE A 167 1.88 10.39 0.97
CA ILE A 167 1.26 9.17 0.45
C ILE A 167 0.28 9.54 -0.66
N ILE A 168 0.38 8.89 -1.82
CA ILE A 168 -0.46 9.17 -2.98
C ILE A 168 -1.91 8.81 -2.64
N LYS A 169 -2.85 9.75 -2.80
CA LYS A 169 -4.30 9.51 -2.69
C LYS A 169 -4.92 9.05 -4.01
N GLY A 170 -4.38 9.54 -5.14
CA GLY A 170 -4.92 9.28 -6.47
C GLY A 170 -4.96 10.54 -7.35
N LYS A 171 -5.73 10.46 -8.44
CA LYS A 171 -6.06 11.58 -9.33
C LYS A 171 -7.44 12.11 -8.99
N GLN A 172 -7.69 13.35 -9.40
CA GLN A 172 -9.02 13.94 -9.44
C GLN A 172 -9.43 14.05 -10.91
N GLU A 173 -10.63 13.58 -11.28
CA GLU A 173 -11.08 13.53 -12.68
C GLU A 173 -11.09 14.91 -13.35
N GLN A 174 -11.30 15.96 -12.56
CA GLN A 174 -11.35 17.34 -13.03
C GLN A 174 -9.96 17.97 -13.28
N VAL A 175 -8.86 17.29 -12.93
CA VAL A 175 -7.50 17.85 -13.03
C VAL A 175 -6.57 16.93 -13.79
N ASP A 176 -6.38 17.24 -15.07
CA ASP A 176 -5.45 16.52 -15.93
C ASP A 176 -3.99 16.72 -15.51
N GLY A 177 -3.21 15.64 -15.54
CA GLY A 177 -1.78 15.66 -15.26
C GLY A 177 -1.38 15.87 -13.79
N ALA A 178 -2.34 15.96 -12.87
CA ALA A 178 -2.10 16.13 -11.45
C ALA A 178 -2.51 14.89 -10.64
N ALA A 179 -1.69 14.57 -9.65
CA ALA A 179 -2.03 13.64 -8.58
C ALA A 179 -1.93 14.34 -7.23
N PHE A 180 -2.57 13.77 -6.22
CA PHE A 180 -2.60 14.34 -4.88
C PHE A 180 -1.98 13.40 -3.87
N ALA A 181 -1.30 13.96 -2.87
CA ALA A 181 -0.66 13.17 -1.83
C ALA A 181 -0.82 13.81 -0.45
N THR A 182 -1.35 13.07 0.53
CA THR A 182 -1.42 13.54 1.93
C THR A 182 0.01 13.75 2.46
N LYS A 183 0.28 14.91 3.06
CA LYS A 183 1.63 15.30 3.51
C LYS A 183 2.13 14.39 4.63
N SER A 184 3.44 14.09 4.62
CA SER A 184 4.11 13.27 5.65
C SER A 184 3.86 13.71 7.09
N THR A 185 3.62 14.99 7.33
CA THR A 185 3.25 15.52 8.65
C THR A 185 1.98 14.85 9.20
N TYR A 186 0.98 14.60 8.37
CA TYR A 186 -0.27 13.94 8.80
C TYR A 186 -0.09 12.43 8.94
N LEU A 187 0.79 11.81 8.15
CA LEU A 187 1.19 10.42 8.37
C LEU A 187 1.84 10.26 9.74
N VAL A 188 2.79 11.15 10.10
CA VAL A 188 3.44 11.12 11.41
C VAL A 188 2.43 11.30 12.55
N LYS A 189 1.46 12.22 12.40
CA LYS A 189 0.38 12.39 13.39
C LYS A 189 -0.46 11.11 13.54
N ALA A 190 -0.94 10.55 12.43
CA ALA A 190 -1.70 9.31 12.43
C ALA A 190 -0.93 8.16 13.11
N LEU A 191 0.35 7.99 12.79
CA LEU A 191 1.20 6.95 13.40
C LEU A 191 1.44 7.16 14.89
N GLN A 192 1.43 8.40 15.38
CA GLN A 192 1.54 8.71 16.80
C GLN A 192 0.25 8.50 17.58
N GLU A 193 -0.89 8.51 16.89
CA GLU A 193 -2.23 8.28 17.43
C GLU A 193 -2.65 6.81 17.40
N VAL A 194 -1.90 5.94 16.71
CA VAL A 194 -2.13 4.49 16.77
C VAL A 194 -2.06 4.04 18.24
N PRO A 195 -3.08 3.29 18.72
CA PRO A 195 -3.07 2.78 20.08
C PRO A 195 -1.79 2.02 20.40
N ALA A 196 -1.31 2.15 21.64
CA ALA A 196 -0.17 1.36 22.09
C ALA A 196 -0.48 -0.13 22.00
N ASP A 197 0.55 -0.93 21.74
CA ASP A 197 0.40 -2.39 21.73
C ASP A 197 0.02 -2.93 23.12
N SER A 198 -0.23 -4.23 23.23
CA SER A 198 -0.58 -4.88 24.50
C SER A 198 0.50 -4.74 25.60
N SER A 199 1.72 -4.32 25.24
CA SER A 199 2.81 -4.00 26.17
C SER A 199 2.86 -2.53 26.59
N GLY A 200 1.93 -1.71 26.09
CA GLY A 200 1.88 -0.26 26.32
C GLY A 200 2.91 0.52 25.50
N LYS A 201 3.60 -0.13 24.56
CA LYS A 201 4.63 0.52 23.75
C LYS A 201 3.99 1.25 22.56
N LYS A 202 4.33 2.53 22.41
CA LYS A 202 3.94 3.32 21.23
C LYS A 202 4.72 2.88 20.00
N MET A 203 4.11 3.10 18.83
CA MET A 203 4.76 2.83 17.55
C MET A 203 6.05 3.66 17.40
N ILE A 204 7.15 2.98 17.07
CA ILE A 204 8.43 3.60 16.76
C ILE A 204 8.71 3.36 15.28
N PHE A 205 8.77 4.44 14.50
CA PHE A 205 9.15 4.42 13.10
C PHE A 205 10.57 4.99 12.92
N SER A 206 11.23 4.60 11.82
CA SER A 206 12.63 4.95 11.58
C SER A 206 12.82 6.47 11.44
N SER A 207 13.77 7.01 12.19
CA SER A 207 14.33 8.35 11.97
C SER A 207 15.55 8.33 11.04
N LYS A 208 16.03 7.14 10.66
CA LYS A 208 17.20 6.95 9.81
C LYS A 208 16.76 6.76 8.37
N ASN A 209 17.36 7.55 7.48
CA ASN A 209 17.18 7.42 6.04
C ASN A 209 18.46 6.85 5.42
N SER A 210 18.53 5.53 5.24
CA SER A 210 19.64 4.87 4.56
C SER A 210 19.55 4.97 3.03
N LEU A 211 18.37 5.25 2.48
CA LEU A 211 18.18 5.51 1.04
C LEU A 211 18.96 6.74 0.54
N SER A 212 19.19 7.73 1.41
CA SER A 212 19.96 8.94 1.09
C SER A 212 21.38 8.70 0.58
N LYS A 213 21.97 7.53 0.86
CA LYS A 213 23.34 7.16 0.46
C LYS A 213 23.37 6.31 -0.81
N MET A 214 22.21 6.06 -1.41
CA MET A 214 22.02 5.13 -2.52
C MET A 214 21.67 5.89 -3.79
N ASN A 215 22.09 5.36 -4.95
CA ASN A 215 21.58 5.84 -6.23
C ASN A 215 20.12 5.41 -6.44
N ARG A 216 19.43 5.97 -7.45
CA ARG A 216 17.99 5.72 -7.65
C ARG A 216 17.65 4.24 -7.85
N GLU A 217 18.44 3.49 -8.61
CA GLU A 217 18.20 2.06 -8.83
C GLU A 217 18.27 1.28 -7.51
N GLN A 218 19.30 1.53 -6.72
CA GLN A 218 19.47 0.94 -5.39
C GLN A 218 18.34 1.33 -4.44
N GLN A 219 17.90 2.60 -4.48
CA GLN A 219 16.77 3.07 -3.69
C GLN A 219 15.51 2.27 -4.03
N LEU A 220 15.18 2.13 -5.32
CA LEU A 220 14.01 1.40 -5.78
C LEU A 220 14.06 -0.08 -5.39
N LYS A 221 15.21 -0.74 -5.62
CA LYS A 221 15.41 -2.15 -5.25
C LYS A 221 15.25 -2.38 -3.74
N LYS A 222 15.75 -1.46 -2.92
CA LYS A 222 15.61 -1.55 -1.45
C LYS A 222 14.18 -1.28 -1.02
N LEU A 223 13.55 -0.25 -1.59
CA LEU A 223 12.19 0.19 -1.27
C LEU A 223 11.14 -0.88 -1.57
N GLN A 224 11.29 -1.62 -2.67
CA GLN A 224 10.33 -2.64 -3.10
C GLN A 224 9.99 -3.67 -2.01
N ASN A 225 10.95 -4.00 -1.13
CA ASN A 225 10.73 -4.93 -0.01
C ASN A 225 9.81 -4.37 1.10
N TYR A 226 9.45 -3.09 1.03
CA TYR A 226 8.66 -2.38 2.04
C TYR A 226 7.36 -1.82 1.47
N VAL A 227 7.06 -2.08 0.20
CA VAL A 227 5.84 -1.64 -0.48
C VAL A 227 5.02 -2.88 -0.81
N PHE A 228 3.76 -2.86 -0.39
CA PHE A 228 2.84 -3.98 -0.46
C PHE A 228 1.62 -3.60 -1.30
N MET A 229 1.09 -4.55 -2.04
CA MET A 229 -0.26 -4.43 -2.61
C MET A 229 -1.26 -4.70 -1.49
N VAL A 230 -2.26 -3.84 -1.33
CA VAL A 230 -3.35 -4.02 -0.37
C VAL A 230 -4.53 -4.61 -1.13
N LYS A 231 -5.04 -5.76 -0.68
CA LYS A 231 -6.19 -6.46 -1.29
C LYS A 231 -7.34 -6.46 -0.29
N VAL A 232 -8.53 -6.06 -0.75
CA VAL A 232 -9.74 -6.07 0.07
C VAL A 232 -10.76 -7.04 -0.50
N TYR A 233 -11.58 -7.59 0.39
CA TYR A 233 -12.65 -8.54 0.07
C TYR A 233 -13.89 -8.10 0.83
N ASN A 234 -15.05 -8.21 0.18
CA ASN A 234 -16.38 -7.83 0.67
C ASN A 234 -17.33 -9.03 0.57
#